data_AF-A0A7S2JS46-F1
#
_entry.id   AF-A0A7S2JS46-F1
#
_cell.length_a   1.000
_cell.length_b   1.000
_cell.length_c   1.000
_cell.angle_alpha   90.00
_cell.angle_beta   90.00
_cell.angle_gamma   90.00
#
_symmetry.space_group_name_H-M   'P 1'
#
loop_
_entity.id
_entity.type
_entity.pdbx_description
1 polymer ?
#
loop_
_entity_poly.entity_id
_entity_poly.type
_entity_poly.pdbx_seq_one_letter_code
_entity_poly.pdbx_strand_id
1 'polypeptide(L)'
;QKRSAINPTSGLSDEYKWCDTCELWRPPRASHCTICHRCMLRFDHHCPWVGTCVAEYNHRFFAGFTFCIGTAGFVCTAALVLSVVMKGIFETPPDQWHTMVIVVLVLAVCSGCCFSPIGFLGVSQLGMLCVDITTKEAYGRQHGELVIKGISLEHCRKLCCAPCVPREWLH
;
A
#
# COMPACT_ATOMS: atom_id res chain seq x y z
N GLN A 1 35.89 -5.93 12.21
CA GLN A 1 35.85 -6.74 10.97
C GLN A 1 34.52 -7.51 10.94
N LYS A 2 33.41 -6.86 10.55
CA LYS A 2 32.10 -7.55 10.43
C LYS A 2 32.01 -8.10 9.00
N ARG A 3 32.29 -9.40 8.87
CA ARG A 3 32.50 -10.16 7.62
C ARG A 3 31.19 -10.30 6.86
N SER A 4 31.12 -9.81 5.62
CA SER A 4 30.00 -10.14 4.73
C SER A 4 30.12 -11.62 4.31
N ALA A 5 29.00 -12.34 4.28
CA ALA A 5 28.94 -13.70 3.77
C ALA A 5 28.59 -13.63 2.27
N ILE A 6 29.62 -13.62 1.43
CA ILE A 6 29.49 -13.58 -0.03
C ILE A 6 29.08 -14.98 -0.53
N ASN A 7 27.98 -15.09 -1.27
CA ASN A 7 27.64 -16.29 -2.04
C ASN A 7 28.15 -16.10 -3.49
N PRO A 8 29.09 -16.91 -4.02
CA PRO A 8 29.83 -16.59 -5.24
C PRO A 8 29.16 -17.06 -6.54
N THR A 9 27.83 -16.98 -6.67
CA THR A 9 27.14 -17.31 -7.94
C THR A 9 25.98 -16.34 -8.24
N SER A 10 26.12 -15.64 -9.38
CA SER A 10 25.10 -14.85 -10.13
C SER A 10 24.80 -13.39 -9.71
N GLY A 11 25.43 -12.43 -10.41
CA GLY A 11 24.81 -11.27 -11.08
C GLY A 11 24.00 -10.19 -10.35
N LEU A 12 23.43 -10.42 -9.16
CA LEU A 12 22.70 -9.42 -8.38
C LEU A 12 23.03 -9.67 -6.91
N SER A 13 23.58 -8.67 -6.22
CA SER A 13 24.05 -8.78 -4.83
C SER A 13 22.89 -9.02 -3.84
N ASP A 14 22.39 -10.24 -3.76
CA ASP A 14 21.50 -10.72 -2.71
C ASP A 14 22.32 -11.12 -1.47
N GLU A 15 23.07 -10.14 -0.94
CA GLU A 15 23.94 -10.35 0.22
C GLU A 15 23.19 -10.08 1.52
N TYR A 16 23.39 -10.95 2.52
CA TYR A 16 22.89 -10.73 3.87
C TYR A 16 23.58 -9.49 4.47
N LYS A 17 22.78 -8.58 5.07
CA LYS A 17 23.29 -7.33 5.64
C LYS A 17 23.17 -7.32 7.16
N TRP A 18 24.28 -7.15 7.86
CA TRP A 18 24.25 -6.97 9.32
C TRP A 18 23.40 -5.74 9.71
N CYS A 19 22.66 -5.85 10.82
CA CYS A 19 22.00 -4.74 11.49
C CYS A 19 22.67 -4.51 12.83
N ASP A 20 23.25 -3.33 13.04
CA ASP A 20 23.91 -3.00 14.30
C ASP A 20 22.93 -2.84 15.47
N THR A 21 21.72 -2.33 15.22
CA THR A 21 20.70 -2.13 16.27
C THR A 21 20.09 -3.44 16.77
N CYS A 22 19.81 -4.39 15.87
CA CYS A 22 19.18 -5.66 16.22
C CYS A 22 20.18 -6.83 16.36
N GLU A 23 21.46 -6.56 16.13
CA GLU A 23 22.55 -7.55 16.20
C GLU A 23 22.27 -8.86 15.43
N LEU A 24 21.72 -8.73 14.23
CA LEU A 24 21.37 -9.88 13.38
C LEU A 24 21.73 -9.66 11.91
N TRP A 25 21.89 -10.76 11.19
CA TRP A 25 22.03 -10.77 9.73
C TRP A 25 20.65 -10.68 9.07
N ARG A 26 20.43 -9.61 8.32
CA ARG A 26 19.18 -9.40 7.57
C ARG A 26 19.26 -10.13 6.23
N PRO A 27 18.27 -10.96 5.87
CA PRO A 27 18.18 -11.54 4.53
C PRO A 27 17.96 -10.44 3.47
N PRO A 28 18.13 -10.78 2.18
CA PRO A 28 17.79 -9.86 1.09
C PRO A 28 16.37 -9.29 1.25
N ARG A 29 16.16 -8.04 0.83
CA ARG A 29 14.89 -7.28 0.95
C ARG A 29 14.43 -6.95 2.39
N ALA A 30 15.10 -7.43 3.44
CA ALA A 30 14.80 -7.03 4.81
C ALA A 30 15.45 -5.68 5.18
N SER A 31 14.81 -4.89 6.02
CA SER A 31 15.34 -3.58 6.48
C SER A 31 14.94 -3.29 7.91
N HIS A 32 15.76 -2.48 8.61
CA HIS A 32 15.47 -2.03 9.96
C HIS A 32 14.56 -0.80 9.89
N CYS A 33 13.44 -0.82 10.59
CA CYS A 33 12.61 0.36 10.79
C CYS A 33 13.09 1.09 12.04
N THR A 34 13.55 2.34 11.89
CA THR A 34 14.00 3.17 13.00
C THR A 34 12.88 3.64 13.93
N ILE A 35 11.62 3.61 13.46
CA ILE A 35 10.45 4.00 14.24
C ILE A 35 9.98 2.83 15.12
N CYS A 36 9.92 1.62 14.56
CA CYS A 36 9.51 0.41 15.29
C CYS A 36 10.69 -0.32 15.98
N HIS A 37 11.92 0.15 15.79
CA HIS A 37 13.15 -0.44 16.33
C HIS A 37 13.34 -1.94 16.09
N ARG A 38 12.88 -2.43 14.93
CA ARG A 38 12.95 -3.85 14.57
C ARG A 38 13.22 -4.07 13.08
N CYS A 39 13.84 -5.20 12.76
CA CYS A 39 14.02 -5.63 11.37
C CYS A 39 12.75 -6.25 10.81
N MET A 40 12.35 -5.81 9.62
CA MET A 40 11.17 -6.28 8.91
C MET A 40 11.60 -7.02 7.64
N LEU A 41 11.06 -8.22 7.42
CA LEU A 41 11.22 -8.96 6.16
C LEU A 41 10.41 -8.30 5.05
N ARG A 42 10.97 -8.27 3.83
CA ARG A 42 10.39 -7.59 2.66
C ARG A 42 9.81 -6.22 3.03
N PHE A 43 10.64 -5.39 3.69
CA PHE A 43 10.19 -4.12 4.25
C PHE A 43 9.80 -3.15 3.15
N ASP A 44 8.57 -2.63 3.23
CA ASP A 44 8.08 -1.62 2.32
C ASP A 44 8.27 -0.22 2.91
N HIS A 45 7.50 0.11 3.94
CA HIS A 45 7.57 1.38 4.65
C HIS A 45 6.97 1.28 6.06
N HIS A 46 7.26 2.27 6.91
CA HIS A 46 6.47 2.51 8.11
C HIS A 46 5.32 3.44 7.74
N CYS A 47 4.08 3.02 7.99
CA CYS A 47 2.91 3.81 7.65
C CYS A 47 2.34 4.48 8.92
N PRO A 48 2.43 5.81 9.04
CA PRO A 48 1.90 6.53 10.20
C PRO A 48 0.38 6.35 10.37
N TRP A 49 -0.34 6.18 9.26
CA TRP A 49 -1.80 6.08 9.24
C TRP A 49 -2.34 4.81 9.89
N VAL A 50 -1.61 3.70 9.79
CA VAL A 50 -1.95 2.43 10.45
C VAL A 50 -1.09 2.15 11.68
N GLY A 51 -0.15 3.05 12.01
CA GLY A 51 0.74 2.93 13.18
C GLY A 51 1.66 1.71 13.15
N THR A 52 1.89 1.11 11.99
CA THR A 52 2.68 -0.13 11.86
C THR A 52 3.50 -0.16 10.57
N CYS A 53 4.50 -1.04 10.54
CA CYS A 53 5.26 -1.30 9.33
C CYS A 53 4.45 -2.12 8.34
N VAL A 54 4.47 -1.72 7.07
CA VAL A 54 4.02 -2.52 5.93
C VAL A 54 5.20 -3.36 5.45
N ALA A 55 5.03 -4.68 5.49
CA ALA A 55 6.08 -5.67 5.27
C ALA A 55 5.47 -7.00 4.79
N GLU A 56 6.29 -8.03 4.58
CA GLU A 56 5.92 -9.31 3.93
C GLU A 56 4.53 -9.85 4.31
N TYR A 57 4.24 -9.89 5.61
CA TYR A 57 3.07 -10.58 6.13
C TYR A 57 1.79 -9.75 6.20
N ASN A 58 1.88 -8.43 6.10
CA ASN A 58 0.73 -7.53 6.14
C ASN A 58 0.57 -6.67 4.89
N HIS A 59 1.49 -6.72 3.93
CA HIS A 59 1.43 -5.96 2.69
C HIS A 59 0.14 -6.21 1.91
N ARG A 60 -0.30 -7.47 1.81
CA ARG A 60 -1.58 -7.84 1.15
C ARG A 60 -2.80 -7.21 1.83
N PHE A 61 -2.81 -7.17 3.15
CA PHE A 61 -3.92 -6.61 3.92
C PHE A 61 -3.93 -5.09 3.81
N PHE A 62 -2.76 -4.46 3.85
CA PHE A 62 -2.62 -3.03 3.63
C PHE A 62 -3.08 -2.61 2.23
N ALA A 63 -2.68 -3.33 1.18
CA ALA A 63 -3.11 -3.04 -0.19
C ALA A 63 -4.62 -3.21 -0.37
N GLY A 64 -5.19 -4.32 0.13
CA GLY A 64 -6.63 -4.55 0.11
C GLY A 64 -7.41 -3.49 0.90
N PHE A 65 -6.97 -3.16 2.11
CA PHE A 65 -7.55 -2.10 2.93
C PHE A 65 -7.57 -0.75 2.20
N THR A 66 -6.43 -0.35 1.63
CA THR A 66 -6.28 0.93 0.92
C THR A 66 -7.17 0.99 -0.33
N PHE A 67 -7.26 -0.11 -1.08
CA PHE A 67 -8.16 -0.22 -2.22
C PHE A 67 -9.64 -0.16 -1.81
N CYS A 68 -10.03 -0.91 -0.77
CA CYS A 68 -11.40 -0.96 -0.29
C CYS A 68 -11.86 0.40 0.27
N ILE A 69 -11.03 1.09 1.06
CA ILE A 69 -11.41 2.40 1.63
C ILE A 69 -11.52 3.47 0.54
N GLY A 70 -10.63 3.45 -0.47
CA GLY A 70 -10.72 4.34 -1.63
C GLY A 70 -12.00 4.10 -2.43
N THR A 71 -12.28 2.84 -2.80
CA THR A 71 -13.48 2.49 -3.58
C THR A 71 -14.77 2.72 -2.80
N ALA A 72 -14.83 2.35 -1.52
CA ALA A 72 -15.98 2.62 -0.66
C ALA A 72 -16.25 4.13 -0.53
N GLY A 73 -15.21 4.95 -0.35
CA GLY A 73 -15.34 6.40 -0.29
C GLY A 73 -15.96 7.00 -1.56
N PHE A 74 -15.56 6.51 -2.74
CA PHE A 74 -16.16 6.90 -4.02
C PHE A 74 -17.64 6.49 -4.11
N VAL A 75 -17.95 5.23 -3.79
CA VAL A 75 -19.33 4.71 -3.86
C VAL A 75 -20.25 5.48 -2.91
N CYS A 76 -19.81 5.70 -1.67
CA CYS A 76 -20.58 6.47 -0.67
C CYS A 76 -20.79 7.92 -1.11
N THR A 77 -19.77 8.57 -1.67
CA THR A 77 -19.91 9.96 -2.12
C THR A 77 -20.83 10.06 -3.34
N ALA A 78 -20.73 9.12 -4.30
CA ALA A 78 -21.63 9.06 -5.45
C ALA A 78 -23.08 8.83 -5.02
N ALA A 79 -23.33 7.93 -4.07
CA ALA A 79 -24.66 7.69 -3.51
C ALA A 79 -25.22 8.93 -2.80
N LEU A 80 -24.38 9.67 -2.08
CA LEU A 80 -24.77 10.91 -1.41
C LEU A 80 -25.10 12.01 -2.43
N VAL A 81 -24.27 12.19 -3.46
CA VAL A 81 -24.54 13.14 -4.56
C VAL A 81 -25.85 12.80 -5.25
N LEU A 82 -26.08 11.53 -5.58
CA LEU A 82 -27.34 11.08 -6.18
C LEU A 82 -28.52 11.42 -5.25
N SER A 83 -28.42 11.14 -3.95
CA SER A 83 -29.48 11.45 -2.98
C SER A 83 -29.78 12.95 -2.90
N VAL A 84 -28.74 13.79 -2.90
CA VAL A 84 -28.87 15.27 -2.88
C VAL A 84 -29.52 15.78 -4.17
N VAL A 85 -29.09 15.28 -5.33
CA VAL A 85 -29.65 15.68 -6.64
C VAL A 85 -31.10 15.25 -6.76
N MET A 86 -31.43 14.01 -6.38
CA MET A 86 -32.82 13.51 -6.42
C MET A 86 -33.73 14.35 -5.53
N LYS A 87 -33.32 14.63 -4.28
CA LYS A 87 -34.05 15.53 -3.40
C LYS A 87 -34.18 16.94 -3.99
N GLY A 88 -33.11 17.42 -4.62
CA GLY A 88 -33.08 18.69 -5.32
C GLY A 88 -34.14 18.84 -6.39
N ILE A 89 -34.22 17.84 -7.26
CA ILE A 89 -35.15 17.81 -8.40
C ILE A 89 -36.61 17.69 -7.94
N PHE A 90 -36.89 16.86 -6.94
CA PHE A 90 -38.28 16.52 -6.56
C PHE A 90 -38.85 17.33 -5.41
N GLU A 91 -38.03 17.81 -4.48
CA GLU A 91 -38.50 18.42 -3.22
C GLU A 91 -38.03 19.88 -3.03
N THR A 92 -36.92 20.31 -3.64
CA THR A 92 -36.38 21.65 -3.36
C THR A 92 -36.89 22.71 -4.33
N PRO A 93 -37.33 23.87 -3.82
CA PRO A 93 -37.76 24.97 -4.67
C PRO A 93 -36.56 25.61 -5.41
N PRO A 94 -36.77 26.21 -6.61
CA PRO A 94 -35.68 26.69 -7.47
C PRO A 94 -34.75 27.73 -6.85
N ASP A 95 -35.24 28.53 -5.91
CA ASP A 95 -34.46 29.54 -5.18
C ASP A 95 -33.34 28.92 -4.32
N GLN A 96 -33.46 27.64 -3.96
CA GLN A 96 -32.48 26.91 -3.15
C GLN A 96 -31.49 26.08 -3.98
N TRP A 97 -31.59 26.06 -5.31
CA TRP A 97 -30.73 25.24 -6.16
C TRP A 97 -29.25 25.63 -6.07
N HIS A 98 -28.96 26.90 -5.79
CA HIS A 98 -27.60 27.36 -5.55
C HIS A 98 -26.94 26.58 -4.39
N THR A 99 -27.66 26.39 -3.29
CA THR A 99 -27.17 25.62 -2.14
C THR A 99 -26.92 24.16 -2.52
N MET A 100 -27.83 23.53 -3.27
CA MET A 100 -27.64 22.17 -3.77
C MET A 100 -26.38 22.05 -4.63
N VAL A 101 -26.20 22.95 -5.59
CA VAL A 101 -25.02 22.95 -6.48
C VAL A 101 -23.73 23.13 -5.67
N ILE A 102 -23.72 24.05 -4.70
CA ILE A 102 -22.56 24.24 -3.82
C ILE A 102 -22.25 22.95 -3.04
N VAL A 103 -23.25 22.29 -2.46
CA VAL A 103 -23.07 21.03 -1.73
C VAL A 103 -22.50 19.94 -2.65
N VAL A 104 -23.04 19.76 -3.85
CA VAL A 104 -22.54 18.77 -4.82
C VAL A 104 -21.10 19.06 -5.23
N LEU A 105 -20.75 20.33 -5.48
CA LEU A 105 -19.39 20.74 -5.82
C LEU A 105 -18.41 20.46 -4.68
N VAL A 106 -18.79 20.78 -3.43
CA VAL A 106 -17.97 20.48 -2.25
C VAL A 106 -17.73 18.97 -2.12
N LEU A 107 -18.79 18.16 -2.24
CA LEU A 107 -18.68 16.70 -2.20
C LEU A 107 -17.78 16.15 -3.30
N ALA A 108 -17.89 16.67 -4.53
CA ALA A 108 -17.05 16.28 -5.65
C ALA A 108 -15.57 16.62 -5.42
N VAL A 109 -15.28 17.84 -4.93
CA VAL A 109 -13.92 18.27 -4.60
C VAL A 109 -13.33 17.42 -3.47
N CYS A 110 -14.09 17.19 -2.40
CA CYS A 110 -13.66 16.33 -1.29
C CYS A 110 -13.36 14.91 -1.77
N SER A 111 -14.22 14.33 -2.61
CA SER A 111 -13.99 13.00 -3.17
C SER A 111 -12.74 12.96 -4.06
N GLY A 112 -12.55 13.98 -4.90
CA GLY A 112 -11.40 14.09 -5.79
C GLY A 112 -10.09 14.24 -5.01
N CYS A 113 -10.06 15.04 -3.96
CA CYS A 113 -8.86 15.28 -3.17
C CYS A 113 -8.51 14.14 -2.21
N CYS A 114 -9.51 13.45 -1.65
CA CYS A 114 -9.28 12.45 -0.61
C CYS A 114 -9.32 11.01 -1.16
N PHE A 115 -10.40 10.62 -1.85
CA PHE A 115 -10.59 9.22 -2.24
C PHE A 115 -9.87 8.84 -3.53
N SER A 116 -9.66 9.79 -4.46
CA SER A 116 -8.91 9.53 -5.70
C SER A 116 -7.46 9.11 -5.45
N PRO A 117 -6.66 9.87 -4.66
CA PRO A 117 -5.28 9.48 -4.40
C PRO A 117 -5.18 8.17 -3.60
N ILE A 118 -6.10 7.93 -2.67
CA ILE A 118 -6.15 6.70 -1.88
C ILE A 118 -6.49 5.50 -2.77
N GLY A 119 -7.49 5.63 -3.65
CA GLY A 119 -7.85 4.60 -4.61
C GLY A 119 -6.70 4.27 -5.57
N PHE A 120 -6.04 5.31 -6.12
CA PHE A 120 -4.86 5.14 -6.97
C PHE A 120 -3.71 4.44 -6.23
N LEU A 121 -3.45 4.84 -4.99
CA LEU A 121 -2.46 4.17 -4.13
C LEU A 121 -2.83 2.70 -3.93
N GLY A 122 -4.10 2.39 -3.62
CA GLY A 122 -4.59 1.03 -3.48
C GLY A 122 -4.35 0.17 -4.73
N VAL A 123 -4.69 0.70 -5.92
CA VAL A 123 -4.45 0.01 -7.20
C VAL A 123 -2.95 -0.21 -7.43
N SER A 124 -2.12 0.81 -7.18
CA SER A 124 -0.66 0.69 -7.36
C SER A 124 -0.05 -0.35 -6.43
N GLN A 125 -0.49 -0.42 -5.17
CA GLN A 125 -0.03 -1.40 -4.19
C GLN A 125 -0.46 -2.82 -4.58
N LEU A 126 -1.69 -2.99 -5.09
CA LEU A 126 -2.14 -4.27 -5.65
C LEU A 126 -1.32 -4.68 -6.87
N GLY A 127 -1.03 -3.74 -7.78
CA GLY A 127 -0.18 -3.98 -8.93
C GLY A 127 1.24 -4.42 -8.54
N MET A 128 1.86 -3.71 -7.60
CA MET A 128 3.18 -4.02 -7.04
C MET A 128 3.23 -5.41 -6.36
N LEU A 129 2.15 -5.78 -5.67
CA LEU A 129 2.00 -7.13 -5.11
C LEU A 129 1.94 -8.20 -6.21
N CYS A 130 1.19 -7.96 -7.29
CA CYS A 130 1.06 -8.91 -8.41
C CYS A 130 2.38 -9.15 -9.16
N VAL A 131 3.31 -8.19 -9.14
CA VAL A 131 4.63 -8.29 -9.79
C VAL A 131 5.77 -8.61 -8.81
N ASP A 132 5.46 -8.87 -7.54
CA ASP A 132 6.44 -9.14 -6.47
C ASP A 132 7.50 -8.03 -6.27
N ILE A 133 7.09 -6.77 -6.35
CA ILE A 133 7.98 -5.61 -6.14
C ILE A 133 7.51 -4.85 -4.90
N THR A 134 8.43 -4.44 -4.02
CA THR A 134 8.11 -3.47 -2.94
C THR A 134 8.22 -2.04 -3.46
N THR A 135 7.49 -1.09 -2.87
CA THR A 135 7.61 0.35 -3.17
C THR A 135 9.05 0.82 -3.03
N LYS A 136 9.77 0.30 -2.02
CA LYS A 136 11.20 0.57 -1.82
C LYS A 136 12.06 0.04 -2.97
N GLU A 137 11.78 -1.16 -3.47
CA GLU A 137 12.46 -1.70 -4.64
C GLU A 137 12.11 -0.93 -5.91
N ALA A 138 10.87 -0.50 -6.09
CA ALA A 138 10.45 0.32 -7.22
C ALA A 138 11.21 1.67 -7.25
N TYR A 139 11.33 2.33 -6.10
CA TYR A 139 12.06 3.60 -5.99
C TYR A 139 13.58 3.42 -6.11
N GLY A 140 14.15 2.41 -5.46
CA GLY A 140 15.59 2.10 -5.54
C GLY A 140 16.07 1.64 -6.93
N ARG A 141 15.16 1.18 -7.80
CA ARG A 141 15.45 0.68 -9.15
C ARG A 141 15.39 1.75 -10.26
N GLN A 142 15.07 3.01 -9.97
CA GLN A 142 15.25 4.09 -10.96
C GLN A 142 16.71 4.25 -11.44
N HIS A 143 17.68 3.60 -10.79
CA HIS A 143 19.10 3.61 -11.14
C HIS A 143 19.63 2.27 -11.69
N GLY A 144 18.76 1.30 -12.04
CA GLY A 144 19.17 0.00 -12.60
C GLY A 144 18.14 -0.61 -13.55
N GLU A 145 18.56 -1.54 -14.42
CA GLU A 145 17.71 -2.16 -15.45
C GLU A 145 16.43 -2.83 -14.91
N LEU A 146 15.30 -2.56 -15.58
CA LEU A 146 13.99 -3.11 -15.26
C LEU A 146 13.89 -4.60 -15.65
N VAL A 147 14.12 -5.50 -14.69
CA VAL A 147 13.65 -6.89 -14.83
C VAL A 147 12.25 -6.98 -14.22
N ILE A 148 11.22 -6.77 -15.04
CA ILE A 148 9.84 -7.11 -14.69
C ILE A 148 9.77 -8.64 -14.63
N LYS A 149 9.76 -9.21 -13.42
CA LYS A 149 9.31 -10.59 -13.27
C LYS A 149 7.83 -10.58 -13.67
N GLY A 150 7.48 -11.30 -14.74
CA GLY A 150 6.11 -11.36 -15.23
C GLY A 150 5.12 -11.76 -14.12
N ILE A 151 3.84 -11.48 -14.32
CA ILE A 151 2.78 -11.86 -13.37
C ILE A 151 2.84 -13.37 -13.16
N SER A 152 3.34 -13.80 -11.99
CA SER A 152 3.38 -15.21 -11.64
C SER A 152 2.17 -15.53 -10.77
N LEU A 153 1.25 -16.33 -11.32
CA LEU A 153 0.09 -16.87 -10.61
C LEU A 153 0.51 -17.63 -9.33
N GLU A 154 1.69 -18.24 -9.33
CA GLU A 154 2.25 -18.92 -8.16
C GLU A 154 2.65 -17.92 -7.05
N HIS A 155 3.13 -16.74 -7.43
CA HIS A 155 3.44 -15.67 -6.49
C HIS A 155 2.16 -15.04 -5.91
N CYS A 156 1.15 -14.78 -6.76
CA CYS A 156 -0.17 -14.35 -6.29
C CYS A 156 -0.81 -15.38 -5.36
N ARG A 157 -0.68 -16.68 -5.66
CA ARG A 157 -1.16 -17.76 -4.77
C ARG A 157 -0.41 -17.78 -3.45
N LYS A 158 0.92 -17.61 -3.43
CA LYS A 158 1.69 -17.51 -2.18
C LYS A 158 1.27 -16.29 -1.36
N LEU A 159 1.05 -15.14 -1.98
CA LEU A 159 0.55 -13.94 -1.30
C LEU A 159 -0.87 -14.12 -0.76
N CYS A 160 -1.81 -14.69 -1.53
CA CYS A 160 -3.20 -14.86 -1.09
C CYS A 160 -3.39 -16.00 -0.09
N CYS A 161 -2.59 -17.07 -0.19
CA CYS A 161 -2.71 -18.28 0.63
C CYS A 161 -1.63 -18.39 1.71
N ALA A 162 -0.72 -17.42 1.84
CA ALA A 162 0.24 -17.41 2.94
C ALA A 162 -0.51 -17.48 4.29
N PRO A 163 -0.12 -18.38 5.20
CA PRO A 163 -0.72 -18.46 6.52
C PRO A 163 -0.57 -17.10 7.21
N CYS A 164 -1.63 -16.67 7.89
CA CYS A 164 -1.54 -15.50 8.77
C CYS A 164 -0.45 -15.79 9.83
N VAL A 165 0.41 -14.81 10.07
CA VAL A 165 1.46 -14.95 11.07
C VAL A 165 0.82 -15.21 12.44
N PRO A 166 1.30 -16.19 13.21
CA PRO A 166 0.84 -16.39 14.58
C PRO A 166 0.99 -15.09 15.38
N ARG A 167 -0.01 -14.77 16.20
CA ARG A 167 -0.12 -13.50 16.95
C ARG A 167 1.11 -13.21 17.83
N GLU A 168 1.81 -14.26 18.23
CA GLU A 168 3.05 -14.28 19.01
C GLU A 168 4.29 -13.70 18.30
N TRP A 169 4.27 -13.46 16.98
CA TRP A 169 5.35 -12.79 16.25
C TRP A 169 5.07 -11.30 15.95
N LEU A 170 3.91 -10.80 16.39
CA LEU A 170 3.51 -9.40 16.22
C LEU A 170 3.93 -8.50 17.41
N HIS A 171 4.39 -9.10 18.51
CA HIS A 171 4.84 -8.44 19.73
C HIS A 171 6.37 -8.43 19.83
#